data_AF-I2H0A9-F1
#
_entry.id   AF-I2H0A9-F1
#
_cell.length_a   1.000
_cell.length_b   1.000
_cell.length_c   1.000
_cell.angle_alpha   90.00
_cell.angle_beta   90.00
_cell.angle_gamma   90.00
#
_symmetry.space_group_name_H-M   'P 1'
#
loop_
_entity.id
_entity.type
_entity.pdbx_description
1 polymer ?
#
loop_
_entity_poly.entity_id
_entity_poly.type
_entity_poly.pdbx_seq_one_letter_code
_entity_poly.pdbx_strand_id
1 'polypeptide(L)'
;MLKGSVFKRFHHFARLDLRIGHVNNVIRHPSSSKLYVLQVQTSNLEPLVNKQICSGLQEHIPIENLQNQFVVVLENIKKCKLRGEVSEAMLLCGVQQSSTDVNNNNTNSSVTSKVVLCKPLKTNPDLIGQRILLKSGITCSPPLSKLENKELVKRLKSKEWDDISSRLKVSSNGDVVYIQSEKEIQEANSNNIEDSLVVWSNELNEYIPIKVQGLPEGSSVC
;
A
#
# COMPACT_ATOMS: atom_id res chain seq x y z
N MET A 1 -13.20 17.65 -35.06
CA MET A 1 -12.02 16.88 -34.57
C MET A 1 -12.42 16.16 -33.29
N LEU A 2 -12.83 14.89 -33.40
CA LEU A 2 -13.12 14.06 -32.23
C LEU A 2 -11.78 13.78 -31.53
N LYS A 3 -11.61 14.30 -30.30
CA LYS A 3 -10.44 14.00 -29.48
C LYS A 3 -10.42 12.48 -29.28
N GLY A 4 -9.41 11.81 -29.84
CA GLY A 4 -9.25 10.37 -29.73
C GLY A 4 -9.33 9.97 -28.27
N SER A 5 -10.31 9.13 -27.92
CA SER A 5 -10.40 8.52 -26.61
C SER A 5 -9.13 7.71 -26.40
N VAL A 6 -8.26 8.16 -25.50
CA VAL A 6 -7.06 7.41 -25.12
C VAL A 6 -7.56 6.15 -24.44
N PHE A 7 -7.41 5.00 -25.10
CA PHE A 7 -7.72 3.70 -24.52
C PHE A 7 -6.80 3.49 -23.31
N LYS A 8 -7.25 3.84 -22.12
CA LYS A 8 -6.49 3.64 -20.88
C LYS A 8 -6.39 2.13 -20.67
N ARG A 9 -5.17 1.60 -20.74
CA ARG A 9 -4.92 0.18 -20.55
C ARG A 9 -5.21 -0.17 -19.09
N PHE A 10 -6.17 -1.07 -18.91
CA PHE A 10 -6.62 -1.55 -17.62
C PHE A 10 -5.69 -2.65 -17.07
N HIS A 11 -5.39 -2.59 -15.78
CA HIS A 11 -4.58 -3.61 -15.08
C HIS A 11 -5.30 -4.11 -13.82
N HIS A 12 -5.30 -5.42 -13.60
CA HIS A 12 -5.98 -6.05 -12.46
C HIS A 12 -5.18 -5.91 -11.17
N PHE A 13 -5.89 -5.83 -10.04
CA PHE A 13 -5.31 -5.78 -8.69
C PHE A 13 -4.29 -6.90 -8.42
N ALA A 14 -4.55 -8.10 -8.94
CA ALA A 14 -3.70 -9.28 -8.78
C ALA A 14 -2.25 -9.09 -9.26
N ARG A 15 -1.97 -8.06 -10.06
CA ARG A 15 -0.60 -7.68 -10.46
C ARG A 15 0.25 -7.16 -9.30
N LEU A 16 -0.34 -6.65 -8.22
CA LEU A 16 0.39 -6.15 -7.07
C LEU A 16 0.90 -7.30 -6.18
N ASP A 17 2.13 -7.21 -5.70
CA ASP A 17 2.60 -8.02 -4.55
C ASP A 17 2.57 -7.16 -3.29
N LEU A 18 1.39 -7.00 -2.70
CA LEU A 18 1.21 -6.32 -1.42
C LEU A 18 1.35 -7.33 -0.29
N ARG A 19 2.20 -7.02 0.70
CA ARG A 19 2.44 -7.86 1.86
C ARG A 19 2.49 -7.04 3.13
N ILE A 20 2.28 -7.70 4.26
CA ILE A 20 2.56 -7.11 5.56
C ILE A 20 4.06 -7.18 5.83
N GLY A 21 4.66 -6.04 6.18
CA GLY A 21 6.02 -5.93 6.66
C GLY A 21 6.06 -5.46 8.11
N HIS A 22 7.16 -5.74 8.80
CA HIS A 22 7.47 -5.22 10.14
C HIS A 22 8.73 -4.37 10.10
N VAL A 23 8.63 -3.11 10.53
CA VAL A 23 9.78 -2.17 10.55
C VAL A 23 10.67 -2.51 11.74
N ASN A 24 11.81 -3.16 11.45
CA ASN A 24 12.81 -3.53 12.46
C ASN A 24 13.72 -2.37 12.86
N ASN A 25 13.99 -1.46 11.92
CA ASN A 25 14.84 -0.31 12.17
C ASN A 25 14.46 0.83 11.23
N VAL A 26 14.59 2.07 11.71
CA VAL A 26 14.43 3.28 10.90
C VAL A 26 15.53 4.27 11.27
N ILE A 27 16.16 4.85 10.26
CA ILE A 27 17.15 5.93 10.41
C ILE A 27 16.82 7.08 9.48
N ARG A 28 17.26 8.29 9.83
CA ARG A 28 17.26 9.43 8.91
C ARG A 28 18.22 9.15 7.77
N HIS A 29 17.83 9.47 6.55
CA HIS A 29 18.70 9.29 5.39
C HIS A 29 19.91 10.25 5.50
N PRO A 30 21.15 9.77 5.33
CA PRO A 30 22.35 10.58 5.57
C PRO A 30 22.44 11.81 4.66
N SER A 31 21.99 11.67 3.41
CA SER A 31 22.05 12.72 2.37
C SER A 31 20.70 13.39 2.05
N SER A 32 19.68 13.26 2.92
CA SER A 32 18.35 13.82 2.68
C SER A 32 17.62 14.21 3.97
N SER A 33 17.07 15.42 4.02
CA SER A 33 16.22 15.89 5.12
C SER A 33 14.75 15.50 4.99
N LYS A 34 14.39 14.74 3.94
CA LYS A 34 13.01 14.31 3.66
C LYS A 34 12.81 12.80 3.74
N LEU A 35 13.89 12.03 3.70
CA LEU A 35 13.82 10.58 3.56
C LEU A 35 14.23 9.89 4.86
N TYR A 36 13.54 8.79 5.17
CA TYR A 36 14.04 7.75 6.05
C TYR A 36 14.59 6.57 5.26
N VAL A 37 15.50 5.82 5.87
CA VAL A 37 15.92 4.49 5.43
C VAL A 37 15.40 3.49 6.46
N LEU A 38 14.51 2.60 6.02
CA LEU A 38 13.86 1.60 6.85
C LEU A 38 14.40 0.20 6.52
N GLN A 39 14.59 -0.63 7.54
CA GLN A 39 14.77 -2.07 7.41
C GLN A 39 13.45 -2.75 7.75
N VAL A 40 12.80 -3.33 6.75
CA VAL A 40 11.47 -3.92 6.89
C VAL A 40 11.54 -5.41 6.65
N GLN A 41 11.19 -6.21 7.66
CA GLN A 41 11.04 -7.65 7.52
C GLN A 41 9.78 -7.95 6.74
N THR A 42 9.89 -8.75 5.68
CA THR A 42 8.75 -9.13 4.83
C THR A 42 8.59 -10.63 4.64
N SER A 43 9.31 -11.43 5.44
CA SER A 43 9.09 -12.87 5.57
C SER A 43 9.39 -13.30 7.01
N ASN A 44 8.55 -14.19 7.54
CA ASN A 44 8.80 -14.92 8.79
C ASN A 44 9.30 -16.36 8.57
N LEU A 45 9.48 -16.76 7.31
CA LEU A 45 10.12 -18.04 6.96
C LEU A 45 11.63 -17.86 6.88
N GLU A 46 12.36 -18.90 7.29
CA GLU A 46 13.82 -18.95 7.17
C GLU A 46 14.27 -19.16 5.70
N PRO A 47 15.29 -18.42 5.21
CA PRO A 47 15.94 -17.31 5.89
C PRO A 47 15.02 -16.09 5.98
N LEU A 48 15.02 -15.42 7.14
CA LEU A 48 14.29 -14.17 7.30
C LEU A 48 14.68 -13.17 6.19
N VAL A 49 13.68 -12.59 5.54
CA VAL A 49 13.88 -11.62 4.46
C VAL A 49 13.60 -10.23 4.98
N ASN A 50 14.62 -9.36 4.93
CA ASN A 50 14.50 -7.93 5.16
C ASN A 50 14.70 -7.18 3.85
N LYS A 51 14.00 -6.05 3.71
CA LYS A 51 14.16 -5.11 2.60
C LYS A 51 14.54 -3.73 3.11
N GLN A 52 15.50 -3.11 2.44
CA GLN A 52 15.76 -1.69 2.61
C GLN A 52 14.73 -0.87 1.83
N ILE A 53 14.04 0.03 2.51
CA ILE A 53 13.05 0.92 1.89
C ILE A 53 13.44 2.37 2.21
N CYS A 54 13.58 3.19 1.19
CA CYS A 54 13.78 4.62 1.34
C CYS A 54 12.42 5.32 1.15
N SER A 55 11.95 6.06 2.16
CA SER A 55 10.60 6.63 2.15
C SER A 55 10.59 8.12 2.53
N GLY A 56 9.81 8.92 1.80
CA GLY A 56 9.67 10.37 1.99
C GLY A 56 8.76 10.79 3.13
N LEU A 57 8.87 10.14 4.28
CA LEU A 57 7.94 10.32 5.41
C LEU A 57 8.46 11.27 6.50
N GLN A 58 9.68 11.80 6.38
CA GLN A 58 10.29 12.58 7.47
C GLN A 58 9.54 13.87 7.80
N GLU A 59 8.91 14.50 6.82
CA GLU A 59 8.09 15.71 7.01
C GLU A 59 6.66 15.38 7.49
N HIS A 60 6.27 14.11 7.55
CA HIS A 60 4.90 13.68 7.80
C HIS A 60 4.73 12.78 9.03
N ILE A 61 5.69 11.88 9.29
CA ILE A 61 5.59 10.85 10.32
C ILE A 61 6.87 10.91 11.17
N PRO A 62 6.75 11.14 12.49
CA PRO A 62 7.87 11.03 13.41
C PRO A 62 8.49 9.63 13.40
N ILE A 63 9.79 9.55 13.68
CA ILE A 63 10.55 8.29 13.58
C ILE A 63 10.06 7.23 14.57
N GLU A 64 9.62 7.66 15.75
CA GLU A 64 9.02 6.84 16.80
C GLU A 64 7.71 6.19 16.35
N ASN A 65 6.99 6.79 15.39
CA ASN A 65 5.75 6.26 14.83
C ASN A 65 5.98 5.32 13.64
N LEU A 66 7.25 5.03 13.31
CA LEU A 66 7.67 4.08 12.27
C LEU A 66 8.33 2.85 12.86
N GLN A 67 9.11 2.99 13.93
CA GLN A 67 9.80 1.90 14.59
C GLN A 67 8.83 0.84 15.13
N ASN A 68 9.11 -0.44 14.90
CA ASN A 68 8.29 -1.58 15.36
C ASN A 68 6.84 -1.52 14.87
N GLN A 69 6.60 -1.00 13.66
CA GLN A 69 5.27 -0.93 13.08
C GLN A 69 5.06 -1.99 12.01
N PHE A 70 3.85 -2.56 12.04
CA PHE A 70 3.32 -3.33 10.94
C PHE A 70 2.85 -2.37 9.86
N VAL A 71 3.29 -2.61 8.63
CA VAL A 71 3.06 -1.75 7.47
C VAL A 71 2.69 -2.59 6.26
N VAL A 72 2.04 -1.97 5.27
CA VAL A 72 1.84 -2.60 3.96
C VAL A 72 3.00 -2.24 3.04
N VAL A 73 3.55 -3.26 2.38
CA VAL A 73 4.71 -3.15 1.48
C VAL A 73 4.35 -3.65 0.09
N LEU A 74 4.68 -2.87 -0.94
CA LEU A 74 4.64 -3.29 -2.34
C LEU A 74 6.02 -3.82 -2.76
N GLU A 75 6.11 -5.12 -3.02
CA GLU A 75 7.39 -5.81 -3.16
C GLU A 75 7.90 -6.01 -4.59
N ASN A 76 7.00 -6.10 -5.57
CA ASN A 76 7.35 -6.52 -6.93
C ASN A 76 7.65 -5.35 -7.87
N ILE A 77 8.05 -4.19 -7.35
CA ILE A 77 8.48 -3.03 -8.15
C ILE A 77 9.95 -3.11 -8.53
N LYS A 78 10.36 -2.26 -9.49
CA LYS A 78 11.79 -2.12 -9.83
C LYS A 78 12.50 -1.39 -8.68
N LYS A 79 13.57 -1.99 -8.14
CA LYS A 79 14.47 -1.32 -7.19
C LYS A 79 14.97 0.01 -7.77
N CYS A 80 15.03 1.04 -6.95
CA CYS A 80 15.54 2.36 -7.35
C CYS A 80 16.59 2.85 -6.36
N LYS A 81 17.42 3.82 -6.79
CA LYS A 81 18.34 4.53 -5.89
C LYS A 81 17.77 5.90 -5.58
N LEU A 82 17.66 6.24 -4.30
CA LEU A 82 17.25 7.56 -3.82
C LEU A 82 18.43 8.16 -3.06
N ARG A 83 19.08 9.17 -3.65
CA ARG A 83 20.21 9.89 -3.04
C ARG A 83 21.35 8.99 -2.52
N GLY A 84 21.62 7.90 -3.25
CA GLY A 84 22.70 6.95 -2.97
C GLY A 84 22.22 5.64 -2.36
N GLU A 85 21.12 5.67 -1.61
CA GLU A 85 20.54 4.50 -0.95
C GLU A 85 19.60 3.74 -1.88
N VAL A 86 19.61 2.40 -1.81
CA VAL A 86 18.68 1.56 -2.58
C VAL A 86 17.35 1.48 -1.84
N SER A 87 16.24 1.65 -2.57
CA SER A 87 14.90 1.26 -2.14
C SER A 87 14.49 0.01 -2.90
N GLU A 88 14.23 -1.08 -2.18
CA GLU A 88 13.92 -2.39 -2.76
C GLU A 88 12.41 -2.64 -2.89
N ALA A 89 11.62 -1.86 -2.17
CA ALA A 89 10.16 -1.92 -2.12
C ALA A 89 9.62 -0.52 -1.77
N MET A 90 8.31 -0.41 -1.59
CA MET A 90 7.62 0.84 -1.24
C MET A 90 6.60 0.57 -0.12
N LEU A 91 6.50 1.50 0.84
CA LEU A 91 5.45 1.47 1.85
C LEU A 91 4.17 2.06 1.28
N LEU A 92 3.02 1.47 1.59
CA LEU A 92 1.71 1.99 1.23
C LEU A 92 1.21 2.95 2.32
N CYS A 93 0.76 4.13 1.91
CA CYS A 93 0.24 5.18 2.78
C CYS A 93 -1.07 5.74 2.22
N GLY A 94 -1.99 6.09 3.11
CA GLY A 94 -3.08 6.99 2.77
C GLY A 94 -2.59 8.43 2.73
N VAL A 95 -3.11 9.20 1.79
CA VAL A 95 -2.77 10.61 1.56
C VAL A 95 -4.05 11.40 1.37
N GLN A 96 -4.22 12.41 2.21
CA GLN A 96 -5.23 13.45 2.03
C GLN A 96 -4.55 14.69 1.42
N GLN A 97 -4.96 15.04 0.20
CA GLN A 97 -4.61 16.30 -0.43
C GLN A 97 -5.68 17.33 -0.04
N SER A 98 -5.32 18.30 0.80
CA SER A 98 -6.18 19.45 1.04
C SER A 98 -5.88 20.51 -0.02
N SER A 99 -6.74 20.60 -1.04
CA SER A 99 -6.81 21.79 -1.87
C SER A 99 -7.57 22.84 -1.07
N THR A 100 -6.88 23.81 -0.48
CA THR A 100 -7.56 25.02 -0.01
C THR A 100 -8.05 25.77 -1.24
N ASP A 101 -9.37 25.88 -1.41
CA ASP A 101 -9.96 26.71 -2.45
C ASP A 101 -9.42 28.14 -2.32
N VAL A 102 -8.60 28.54 -3.30
CA VAL A 102 -7.95 29.85 -3.37
C VAL A 102 -9.01 30.88 -3.78
N ASN A 103 -9.85 31.30 -2.83
CA ASN A 103 -10.75 32.44 -3.01
C ASN A 103 -10.49 33.58 -2.02
N ASN A 104 -9.31 33.63 -1.39
CA ASN A 104 -8.90 34.77 -0.56
C ASN A 104 -7.51 35.27 -0.94
N ASN A 105 -7.45 36.51 -1.43
CA ASN A 105 -6.27 37.21 -1.97
C ASN A 105 -5.22 37.59 -0.90
N ASN A 106 -4.90 36.74 0.07
CA ASN A 106 -3.82 36.99 1.02
C ASN A 106 -2.93 35.75 1.22
N THR A 107 -1.76 35.82 0.58
CA THR A 107 -0.44 35.24 0.87
C THR A 107 -0.32 33.97 1.71
N ASN A 108 0.35 32.97 1.11
CA ASN A 108 0.93 31.74 1.68
C ASN A 108 -0.06 30.59 2.00
N SER A 109 -0.76 30.13 0.96
CA SER A 109 -1.49 28.85 1.02
C SER A 109 -0.50 27.68 1.05
N SER A 110 -0.12 27.24 2.25
CA SER A 110 0.72 26.05 2.44
C SER A 110 -0.16 24.81 2.27
N VAL A 111 0.01 24.07 1.18
CA VAL A 111 -0.68 22.81 0.94
C VAL A 111 -0.15 21.78 1.95
N THR A 112 -0.86 21.58 3.06
CA THR A 112 -0.51 20.57 4.07
C THR A 112 -1.09 19.22 3.68
N SER A 113 -0.28 18.34 3.09
CA SER A 113 -0.71 16.96 2.82
C SER A 113 -0.56 16.10 4.08
N LYS A 114 -1.66 15.49 4.53
CA LYS A 114 -1.63 14.52 5.64
C LYS A 114 -1.35 13.13 5.09
N VAL A 115 -0.31 12.49 5.62
CA VAL A 115 0.12 11.14 5.22
C VAL A 115 0.04 10.20 6.42
N VAL A 116 -0.57 9.03 6.23
CA VAL A 116 -0.75 8.03 7.29
C VAL A 116 -0.44 6.65 6.72
N LEU A 117 0.30 5.83 7.47
CA LEU A 117 0.64 4.45 7.06
C LEU A 117 -0.61 3.58 6.92
N CYS A 118 -0.65 2.75 5.89
CA CYS A 118 -1.58 1.61 5.84
C CYS A 118 -1.08 0.52 6.79
N LYS A 119 -1.92 0.09 7.73
CA LYS A 119 -1.59 -0.92 8.75
C LYS A 119 -2.73 -1.93 8.91
N PRO A 120 -2.47 -3.19 9.28
CA PRO A 120 -3.55 -4.11 9.65
C PRO A 120 -4.25 -3.63 10.93
N LEU A 121 -5.57 -3.83 11.04
CA LEU A 121 -6.36 -3.42 12.20
C LEU A 121 -5.88 -4.09 13.50
N LYS A 122 -5.45 -5.35 13.41
CA LYS A 122 -4.83 -6.11 14.49
C LYS A 122 -3.43 -6.53 14.05
N THR A 123 -2.48 -6.48 14.97
CA THR A 123 -1.06 -6.79 14.70
C THR A 123 -0.68 -8.11 15.34
N ASN A 124 -0.08 -9.01 14.56
CA ASN A 124 0.45 -10.29 15.02
C ASN A 124 1.70 -10.65 14.19
N PRO A 125 2.80 -11.16 14.79
CA PRO A 125 3.98 -11.64 14.05
C PRO A 125 3.69 -12.63 12.92
N ASP A 126 2.62 -13.42 13.01
CA ASP A 126 2.20 -14.39 11.98
C ASP A 126 1.81 -13.73 10.64
N LEU A 127 1.47 -12.43 10.70
CA LEU A 127 1.14 -11.60 9.54
C LEU A 127 2.36 -11.24 8.69
N ILE A 128 3.57 -11.26 9.24
CA ILE A 128 4.77 -10.82 8.51
C ILE A 128 4.96 -11.67 7.25
N GLY A 129 4.98 -11.01 6.09
CA GLY A 129 5.11 -11.61 4.77
C GLY A 129 3.85 -12.22 4.19
N GLN A 130 2.72 -12.19 4.93
CA GLN A 130 1.42 -12.59 4.40
C GLN A 130 0.98 -11.61 3.32
N ARG A 131 0.35 -12.16 2.27
CA ARG A 131 -0.14 -11.40 1.13
C ARG A 131 -1.46 -10.72 1.48
N ILE A 132 -1.61 -9.49 1.00
CA ILE A 132 -2.87 -8.73 1.09
C ILE A 132 -3.76 -9.12 -0.09
N LEU A 133 -5.02 -9.38 0.22
CA LEU A 133 -6.03 -9.86 -0.70
C LEU A 133 -7.19 -8.88 -0.75
N LEU A 134 -7.99 -8.98 -1.81
CA LEU A 134 -9.31 -8.36 -1.85
C LEU A 134 -10.31 -9.29 -1.16
N LYS A 135 -11.21 -8.74 -0.35
CA LYS A 135 -12.16 -9.52 0.45
C LYS A 135 -13.11 -10.36 -0.42
N SER A 136 -13.56 -9.86 -1.58
CA SER A 136 -14.42 -10.64 -2.48
C SER A 136 -13.66 -11.75 -3.24
N GLY A 137 -12.34 -11.64 -3.35
CA GLY A 137 -11.48 -12.66 -3.97
C GLY A 137 -11.10 -13.82 -3.06
N ILE A 138 -11.61 -13.86 -1.82
CA ILE A 138 -11.37 -14.95 -0.88
C ILE A 138 -12.19 -16.17 -1.32
N THR A 139 -11.51 -17.26 -1.68
CA THR A 139 -12.15 -18.56 -1.84
C THR A 139 -12.29 -19.24 -0.47
N CYS A 140 -13.20 -20.18 -0.31
CA CYS A 140 -13.46 -20.90 0.95
C CYS A 140 -12.28 -21.77 1.45
N SER A 141 -11.09 -21.61 0.88
CA SER A 141 -9.86 -22.30 1.26
C SER A 141 -8.79 -21.24 1.60
N PRO A 142 -8.02 -21.41 2.68
CA PRO A 142 -6.88 -20.56 2.96
C PRO A 142 -5.97 -20.47 1.72
N PRO A 143 -5.35 -19.32 1.44
CA PRO A 143 -4.44 -19.20 0.31
C PRO A 143 -3.38 -20.31 0.38
N LEU A 144 -3.24 -21.07 -0.71
CA LEU A 144 -2.29 -22.18 -0.84
C LEU A 144 -0.86 -21.73 -0.44
N SER A 145 -0.10 -22.69 0.10
CA SER A 145 1.17 -22.46 0.80
C SER A 145 2.12 -21.47 0.11
N LYS A 146 2.86 -20.70 0.94
CA LYS A 146 3.72 -19.55 0.59
C LYS A 146 4.76 -19.80 -0.54
N LEU A 147 5.01 -21.05 -0.92
CA LEU A 147 6.05 -21.44 -1.90
C LEU A 147 5.60 -21.25 -3.37
N GLU A 148 4.31 -21.34 -3.68
CA GLU A 148 3.84 -21.35 -5.08
C GLU A 148 3.74 -19.95 -5.74
N ASN A 149 3.83 -18.85 -4.98
CA ASN A 149 3.58 -17.51 -5.52
C ASN A 149 4.85 -16.70 -5.88
N LYS A 150 6.06 -17.12 -5.50
CA LYS A 150 7.26 -16.31 -5.73
C LYS A 150 7.73 -16.32 -7.19
N GLU A 151 7.50 -17.41 -7.92
CA GLU A 151 7.87 -17.53 -9.33
C GLU A 151 6.85 -16.91 -10.31
N LEU A 152 5.61 -16.68 -9.88
CA LEU A 152 4.53 -16.20 -10.75
C LEU A 152 4.37 -14.66 -10.75
N VAL A 153 4.84 -13.97 -9.71
CA VAL A 153 4.61 -12.52 -9.59
C VAL A 153 5.66 -11.74 -10.37
N LYS A 154 5.35 -11.48 -11.64
CA LYS A 154 6.18 -10.65 -12.53
C LYS A 154 6.35 -9.24 -11.96
N ARG A 155 7.51 -8.64 -12.24
CA ARG A 155 7.81 -7.24 -11.93
C ARG A 155 6.70 -6.30 -12.42
N LEU A 156 6.18 -5.49 -11.50
CA LEU A 156 5.20 -4.44 -11.75
C LEU A 156 5.88 -3.24 -12.43
N LYS A 157 5.29 -2.75 -13.52
CA LYS A 157 5.73 -1.54 -14.21
C LYS A 157 5.03 -0.31 -13.63
N SER A 158 5.67 0.85 -13.69
CA SER A 158 5.13 2.12 -13.17
C SER A 158 3.73 2.43 -13.70
N LYS A 159 3.48 2.26 -15.01
CA LYS A 159 2.15 2.50 -15.60
C LYS A 159 1.04 1.57 -15.05
N GLU A 160 1.40 0.35 -14.65
CA GLU A 160 0.45 -0.59 -14.04
C GLU A 160 0.14 -0.14 -12.60
N TRP A 161 1.17 0.26 -11.87
CA TRP A 161 1.02 0.87 -10.56
C TRP A 161 0.14 2.12 -10.59
N ASP A 162 0.42 3.07 -11.50
CA ASP A 162 -0.35 4.32 -11.62
C ASP A 162 -1.83 4.05 -11.91
N ASP A 163 -2.12 3.03 -12.73
CA ASP A 163 -3.49 2.63 -13.02
C ASP A 163 -4.19 1.97 -11.83
N ILE A 164 -3.56 0.97 -11.20
CA ILE A 164 -4.15 0.22 -10.08
C ILE A 164 -4.30 1.12 -8.84
N SER A 165 -3.26 1.89 -8.48
CA SER A 165 -3.28 2.78 -7.31
C SER A 165 -4.28 3.93 -7.44
N SER A 166 -4.63 4.36 -8.66
CA SER A 166 -5.68 5.36 -8.88
C SER A 166 -7.06 4.92 -8.35
N ARG A 167 -7.24 3.62 -8.09
CA ARG A 167 -8.46 3.01 -7.59
C ARG A 167 -8.34 2.54 -6.13
N LEU A 168 -7.19 2.74 -5.48
CA LEU A 168 -7.04 2.52 -4.05
C LEU A 168 -7.50 3.76 -3.29
N LYS A 169 -8.42 3.57 -2.34
CA LYS A 169 -9.07 4.64 -1.59
C LYS A 169 -9.22 4.28 -0.12
N VAL A 170 -9.48 5.29 0.69
CA VAL A 170 -9.90 5.13 2.09
C VAL A 170 -11.43 5.21 2.13
N SER A 171 -12.09 4.23 2.75
CA SER A 171 -13.55 4.22 2.95
C SER A 171 -13.96 5.09 4.15
N SER A 172 -15.27 5.30 4.32
CA SER A 172 -15.85 5.98 5.50
C SER A 172 -15.44 5.38 6.85
N ASN A 173 -15.18 4.07 6.90
CA ASN A 173 -14.76 3.36 8.11
C ASN A 173 -13.23 3.27 8.26
N GLY A 174 -12.48 4.01 7.42
CA GLY A 174 -11.02 4.02 7.41
C GLY A 174 -10.40 2.74 6.84
N ASP A 175 -11.16 1.88 6.16
CA ASP A 175 -10.60 0.73 5.43
C ASP A 175 -9.88 1.20 4.19
N VAL A 176 -8.76 0.54 3.87
CA VAL A 176 -8.19 0.62 2.53
C VAL A 176 -9.03 -0.27 1.62
N VAL A 177 -9.64 0.35 0.63
CA VAL A 177 -10.50 -0.32 -0.36
C VAL A 177 -9.94 -0.14 -1.75
N TYR A 178 -10.28 -1.07 -2.63
CA TYR A 178 -10.02 -1.00 -4.05
C TYR A 178 -11.35 -0.89 -4.80
N ILE A 179 -11.46 0.13 -5.64
CA ILE A 179 -12.63 0.35 -6.50
C ILE A 179 -12.49 -0.59 -7.71
N GLN A 180 -13.29 -1.64 -7.70
CA GLN A 180 -13.34 -2.64 -8.77
C GLN A 180 -14.01 -2.05 -10.02
N SER A 181 -13.47 -2.40 -11.18
CA SER A 181 -14.17 -2.12 -12.45
C SER A 181 -15.33 -3.06 -12.67
N GLU A 182 -16.28 -2.68 -13.53
CA GLU A 182 -17.41 -3.55 -13.93
C GLU A 182 -16.94 -4.92 -14.43
N LYS A 183 -15.79 -4.99 -15.12
CA LYS A 183 -15.20 -6.25 -15.59
C LYS A 183 -14.73 -7.14 -14.44
N GLU A 184 -14.01 -6.56 -13.47
CA GLU A 184 -13.55 -7.30 -12.28
C GLU A 184 -14.73 -7.78 -11.44
N ILE A 185 -15.77 -6.95 -11.29
CA ILE A 185 -17.01 -7.28 -10.57
C ILE A 185 -17.71 -8.49 -11.21
N GLN A 186 -17.84 -8.49 -12.55
CA GLN A 186 -18.42 -9.60 -13.32
C GLN A 186 -17.58 -10.88 -13.18
N GLU A 187 -16.26 -10.79 -13.31
CA GLU A 187 -15.34 -11.93 -13.18
C GLU A 187 -15.38 -12.55 -11.77
N ALA A 188 -15.54 -11.72 -10.74
CA ALA A 188 -15.58 -12.16 -9.34
C ALA A 188 -16.97 -12.64 -8.88
N ASN A 189 -18.01 -12.56 -9.73
CA ASN A 189 -19.42 -12.75 -9.32
C ASN A 189 -19.78 -11.93 -8.06
N SER A 190 -19.17 -10.76 -7.91
CA SER A 190 -19.34 -9.87 -6.76
C SER A 190 -20.31 -8.74 -7.15
N ASN A 191 -20.99 -8.16 -6.17
CA ASN A 191 -21.75 -6.91 -6.36
C ASN A 191 -21.05 -5.71 -5.70
N ASN A 192 -19.88 -5.92 -5.08
CA ASN A 192 -19.19 -4.90 -4.31
C ASN A 192 -18.25 -4.09 -5.22
N ILE A 193 -18.64 -2.83 -5.45
CA ILE A 193 -17.82 -1.84 -6.16
C ILE A 193 -16.55 -1.52 -5.35
N GLU A 194 -16.69 -1.39 -4.03
CA GLU A 194 -15.56 -1.21 -3.12
C GLU A 194 -15.23 -2.53 -2.44
N ASP A 195 -13.99 -2.99 -2.63
CA ASP A 195 -13.52 -4.22 -2.01
C ASP A 195 -12.38 -3.95 -1.03
N SER A 196 -12.57 -4.37 0.22
CA SER A 196 -11.61 -4.12 1.29
C SER A 196 -10.34 -4.94 1.10
N LEU A 197 -9.19 -4.30 1.33
CA LEU A 197 -7.92 -4.99 1.46
C LEU A 197 -7.86 -5.67 2.82
N VAL A 198 -7.54 -6.96 2.81
CA VAL A 198 -7.49 -7.80 4.01
C VAL A 198 -6.26 -8.69 4.01
N VAL A 199 -5.81 -9.11 5.18
CA VAL A 199 -4.75 -10.10 5.37
C VAL A 199 -5.25 -11.24 6.25
N TRP A 200 -4.89 -12.47 5.93
CA TRP A 200 -5.22 -13.64 6.74
C TRP A 200 -4.25 -13.80 7.91
N SER A 201 -4.78 -13.97 9.13
CA SER A 201 -4.03 -14.46 10.29
C SER A 201 -4.36 -15.92 10.54
N ASN A 202 -3.34 -16.76 10.61
CA ASN A 202 -3.49 -18.17 10.97
C ASN A 202 -3.72 -18.33 12.47
N GLU A 203 -3.08 -17.49 13.28
CA GLU A 203 -3.19 -17.56 14.74
C GLU A 203 -4.57 -17.09 15.22
N LEU A 204 -5.08 -15.99 14.66
CA LEU A 204 -6.41 -15.47 15.00
C LEU A 204 -7.54 -16.14 14.20
N ASN A 205 -7.19 -16.93 13.18
CA ASN A 205 -8.13 -17.62 12.29
C ASN A 205 -9.19 -16.66 11.69
N GLU A 206 -8.76 -15.48 11.27
CA GLU A 206 -9.63 -14.44 10.71
C GLU A 206 -8.92 -13.61 9.65
N TYR A 207 -9.72 -12.94 8.81
CA TYR A 207 -9.24 -11.89 7.92
C TYR A 207 -9.24 -10.55 8.65
N ILE A 208 -8.08 -9.90 8.68
CA ILE A 208 -7.85 -8.62 9.31
C ILE A 208 -7.85 -7.53 8.23
N PRO A 209 -8.71 -6.49 8.34
CA PRO A 209 -8.73 -5.41 7.39
C PRO A 209 -7.50 -4.52 7.49
N ILE A 210 -7.07 -3.97 6.35
CA ILE A 210 -6.06 -2.93 6.27
C ILE A 210 -6.74 -1.57 6.46
N LYS A 211 -6.20 -0.77 7.38
CA LYS A 211 -6.78 0.49 7.82
C LYS A 211 -5.82 1.65 7.60
N VAL A 212 -6.40 2.83 7.45
CA VAL A 212 -5.73 4.13 7.58
C VAL A 212 -6.55 4.99 8.53
N GLN A 213 -6.00 5.32 9.69
CA GLN A 213 -6.72 6.06 10.72
C GLN A 213 -6.66 7.57 10.48
N GLY A 214 -7.83 8.23 10.62
CA GLY A 214 -7.92 9.69 10.65
C GLY A 214 -7.76 10.38 9.29
N LEU A 215 -7.95 9.67 8.18
CA LEU A 215 -8.17 10.27 6.86
C LEU A 215 -9.65 10.21 6.48
N PRO A 216 -10.19 11.22 5.78
CA PRO A 216 -11.56 11.19 5.30
C PRO A 216 -11.75 10.17 4.17
N GLU A 217 -13.00 9.76 3.97
CA GLU A 217 -13.41 8.95 2.83
C GLU A 217 -12.97 9.55 1.49
N GLY A 218 -12.58 8.70 0.55
CA GLY A 218 -12.10 9.10 -0.77
C GLY A 218 -10.64 9.57 -0.81
N SER A 219 -9.96 9.66 0.36
CA SER A 219 -8.51 9.87 0.40
C SER A 219 -7.79 8.82 -0.43
N SER A 220 -6.74 9.23 -1.14
CA SER A 220 -5.98 8.33 -2.02
C SER A 220 -5.04 7.46 -1.21
N VAL A 221 -4.70 6.28 -1.73
CA VAL A 221 -3.72 5.39 -1.14
C VAL A 221 -2.64 5.08 -2.17
N CYS A 222 -1.37 5.31 -1.81
CA CYS A 222 -0.23 5.16 -2.71
C CYS A 222 1.07 4.77 -1.98
#